data_AF-A0A0W0ZFU8-F1
#
_entry.id   AF-A0A0W0ZFU8-F1
#
_cell.length_a   1.000
_cell.length_b   1.000
_cell.length_c   1.000
_cell.angle_alpha   90.00
_cell.angle_beta   90.00
_cell.angle_gamma   90.00
#
_symmetry.space_group_name_H-M   'P 1'
#
loop_
_entity.id
_entity.type
_entity.pdbx_description
1 polymer ?
#
loop_
_entity_poly.entity_id
_entity_poly.type
_entity_poly.pdbx_seq_one_letter_code
_entity_poly.pdbx_strand_id
1 'polypeptide(L)'
;MKTKVEYGTGFTLTYEGVQFTEEGIQYSDKPLSKIIEHEDGIPPKTFQFCEDFNNVGALIMRFHFGQSQRSASLTQVVRSNYKDYAIDKVGEGADQTDFFDVPKDVSKVIKDNLKLHQLSSYPLGEAKILNRLTQAVYERNSMICGEQGLFGTIHTAVWQPVLSLPGLLTKNSFVYVPCLLDISPTEYKEISEALQKGDFSLDEGNTKLIVKKRTIDLSSLSDIKIQPQLEEGLTFQNNGLLVTSKKSKAESAPLGWIVHFPSKKALTQVDTEDLMKLIRLAEGKFHQLTPFQQKILMSGRLEDNERVRVIQNRQLNVMLSIFATLEKEFDFDPTSLMSNVLKQIAKATRKSIEETNVLDDFLTGIIQTAMIQHLVVTQGKSKRTELPVASQLSFKTIENNAKALAYAFNMKDGNGVPVLHPNEKECFYQDKELPDLGIKGELLAPSLTDSRHCAALLSTAILVAEQITHFSFPRG
;
A
#
# COMPACT_ATOMS: atom_id res chain seq x y z
N MET A 1 -15.07 -6.55 20.02
CA MET A 1 -15.67 -7.47 19.05
C MET A 1 -14.51 -8.20 18.41
N LYS A 2 -14.41 -9.52 18.55
CA LYS A 2 -13.24 -10.31 18.13
C LYS A 2 -13.25 -10.42 16.60
N THR A 3 -12.24 -9.88 15.91
CA THR A 3 -12.14 -10.01 14.46
C THR A 3 -11.48 -11.34 14.14
N LYS A 4 -12.30 -12.31 13.72
CA LYS A 4 -11.87 -13.62 13.28
C LYS A 4 -11.24 -13.46 11.90
N VAL A 5 -9.96 -13.81 11.75
CA VAL A 5 -9.27 -13.84 10.45
C VAL A 5 -9.54 -15.22 9.88
N GLU A 6 -10.51 -15.39 8.98
CA GLU A 6 -10.62 -16.65 8.25
C GLU A 6 -9.58 -16.66 7.12
N TYR A 7 -8.87 -17.76 6.90
CA TYR A 7 -8.02 -17.95 5.72
C TYR A 7 -8.81 -17.60 4.45
N GLY A 8 -8.45 -16.49 3.80
CA GLY A 8 -9.17 -15.93 2.64
C GLY A 8 -9.98 -14.64 2.92
N THR A 9 -10.06 -14.17 4.16
CA THR A 9 -10.75 -12.92 4.54
C THR A 9 -9.81 -11.75 4.91
N GLY A 10 -8.49 -11.98 4.90
CA GLY A 10 -7.50 -10.95 5.26
C GLY A 10 -7.41 -10.73 6.77
N PHE A 11 -6.30 -10.12 7.22
CA PHE A 11 -6.11 -9.75 8.62
C PHE A 11 -6.66 -8.33 8.89
N THR A 12 -6.65 -7.84 10.13
CA THR A 12 -7.05 -6.45 10.40
C THR A 12 -5.80 -5.63 10.69
N LEU A 13 -5.54 -4.58 9.89
CA LEU A 13 -4.43 -3.67 10.19
C LEU A 13 -4.77 -2.88 11.46
N THR A 14 -3.90 -3.01 12.46
CA THR A 14 -3.96 -2.30 13.72
C THR A 14 -2.56 -1.84 14.09
N TYR A 15 -2.44 -0.59 14.51
CA TYR A 15 -1.22 -0.04 15.08
C TYR A 15 -1.21 -0.20 16.60
N GLU A 16 -0.15 -0.83 17.11
CA GLU A 16 -0.02 -1.28 18.50
C GLU A 16 0.97 -0.44 19.33
N GLY A 17 1.38 0.73 18.82
CA GLY A 17 2.25 1.65 19.57
C GLY A 17 3.75 1.37 19.44
N VAL A 18 4.19 0.81 18.31
CA VAL A 18 5.62 0.54 18.04
C VAL A 18 6.35 1.75 17.46
N GLN A 19 7.62 1.93 17.81
CA GLN A 19 8.50 2.92 17.17
C GLN A 19 9.40 2.26 16.12
N PHE A 20 9.55 2.91 14.97
CA PHE A 20 10.50 2.56 13.95
C PHE A 20 11.77 3.40 14.12
N THR A 21 12.87 2.72 14.35
CA THR A 21 14.19 3.32 14.55
C THR A 21 15.16 2.83 13.49
N GLU A 22 16.33 3.47 13.41
CA GLU A 22 17.41 3.01 12.53
C GLU A 22 18.00 1.66 12.99
N GLU A 23 17.73 1.25 14.23
CA GLU A 23 18.15 -0.03 14.80
C GLU A 23 17.12 -1.14 14.56
N GLY A 24 15.85 -0.78 14.31
CA GLY A 24 14.75 -1.70 14.04
C GLY A 24 13.44 -1.24 14.67
N ILE A 25 12.55 -2.18 14.97
CA ILE A 25 11.31 -1.91 15.69
C ILE A 25 11.58 -1.92 17.19
N GLN A 26 11.13 -0.88 17.88
CA GLN A 26 11.10 -0.83 19.32
C GLN A 26 9.65 -0.99 19.77
N TYR A 27 9.38 -2.11 20.44
CA TYR A 27 8.10 -2.38 21.08
C TYR A 27 8.07 -1.70 22.45
N SER A 28 6.87 -1.30 22.87
CA SER A 28 6.63 -0.84 24.24
C SER A 28 6.85 -1.98 25.23
N ASP A 29 7.48 -1.69 26.38
CA ASP A 29 7.66 -2.63 27.51
C ASP A 29 6.33 -3.16 28.08
N LYS A 30 5.22 -2.53 27.70
CA LYS A 30 3.85 -2.99 27.94
C LYS A 30 3.20 -3.26 26.57
N PRO A 31 3.10 -4.51 26.10
CA PRO A 31 2.34 -4.83 24.89
C PRO A 31 0.87 -4.45 25.13
N LEU A 32 0.33 -3.56 24.28
CA LEU A 32 -0.96 -2.88 24.52
C LEU A 32 -2.18 -3.59 23.93
N SER A 33 -1.96 -4.74 23.31
CA SER A 33 -2.94 -5.74 22.93
C SER A 33 -2.45 -7.10 23.44
N LYS A 34 -3.37 -7.87 24.03
CA LYS A 34 -3.22 -9.32 24.05
C LYS A 34 -3.01 -9.72 22.61
N ILE A 35 -1.82 -10.25 22.32
CA ILE A 35 -1.49 -11.21 21.26
C ILE A 35 -2.79 -11.61 20.56
N ILE A 36 -2.95 -11.22 19.29
CA ILE A 36 -3.99 -11.77 18.41
C ILE A 36 -4.08 -13.25 18.76
N GLU A 37 -5.20 -13.68 19.38
CA GLU A 37 -5.39 -15.08 19.76
C GLU A 37 -5.07 -15.89 18.50
N HIS A 38 -3.97 -16.65 18.59
CA HIS A 38 -3.38 -17.37 17.48
C HIS A 38 -4.48 -18.12 16.74
N GLU A 39 -4.57 -17.97 15.42
CA GLU A 39 -5.03 -19.11 14.66
C GLU A 39 -3.91 -20.14 14.77
N ASP A 40 -4.18 -21.25 15.45
CA ASP A 40 -3.35 -22.44 15.52
C ASP A 40 -2.99 -22.86 14.07
N GLY A 41 -1.92 -22.28 13.51
CA GLY A 41 -1.65 -22.43 12.08
C GLY A 41 -0.65 -21.47 11.45
N ILE A 42 -0.45 -20.25 11.95
CA ILE A 42 0.56 -19.33 11.37
C ILE A 42 1.94 -19.62 11.98
N PRO A 43 2.97 -19.89 11.17
CA PRO A 43 4.33 -20.11 11.67
C PRO A 43 4.93 -18.87 12.36
N PRO A 44 5.81 -19.03 13.37
CA PRO A 44 6.30 -17.92 14.18
C PRO A 44 7.01 -16.79 13.41
N LYS A 45 7.88 -17.10 12.42
CA LYS A 45 8.64 -16.06 11.69
C LYS A 45 7.71 -15.27 10.76
N THR A 46 6.74 -15.96 10.15
CA THR A 46 5.67 -15.38 9.33
C THR A 46 4.76 -14.50 10.16
N PHE A 47 4.40 -14.96 11.36
CA PHE A 47 3.62 -14.17 12.30
C PHE A 47 4.33 -12.86 12.66
N GLN A 48 5.62 -12.93 13.02
CA GLN A 48 6.44 -11.75 13.30
C GLN A 48 6.49 -10.79 12.10
N PHE A 49 6.71 -11.30 10.89
CA PHE A 49 6.64 -10.48 9.67
C PHE A 49 5.28 -9.78 9.55
N CYS A 50 4.18 -10.49 9.82
CA CYS A 50 2.84 -9.95 9.75
C CYS A 50 2.59 -8.87 10.81
N GLU A 51 3.08 -9.02 12.04
CA GLU A 51 2.98 -7.98 13.09
C GLU A 51 3.71 -6.69 12.67
N ASP A 52 4.91 -6.83 12.10
CA ASP A 52 5.69 -5.69 11.62
C ASP A 52 4.99 -4.99 10.45
N PHE A 53 4.55 -5.78 9.48
CA PHE A 53 3.80 -5.30 8.32
C PHE A 53 2.47 -4.65 8.72
N ASN A 54 1.79 -5.20 9.73
CA ASN A 54 0.54 -4.70 10.29
C ASN A 54 0.66 -3.27 10.78
N ASN A 55 1.64 -3.02 11.65
CA ASN A 55 1.85 -1.73 12.27
C ASN A 55 2.14 -0.65 11.22
N VAL A 56 2.96 -0.97 10.23
CA VAL A 56 3.30 -0.05 9.13
C VAL A 56 2.11 0.20 8.22
N GLY A 57 1.44 -0.88 7.81
CA GLY A 57 0.28 -0.81 6.94
C GLY A 57 -0.85 0.02 7.56
N ALA A 58 -1.11 -0.16 8.86
CA ALA A 58 -2.11 0.60 9.59
C ALA A 58 -1.85 2.10 9.47
N LEU A 59 -0.64 2.56 9.82
CA LEU A 59 -0.26 3.97 9.74
C LEU A 59 -0.45 4.55 8.34
N ILE A 60 -0.03 3.82 7.30
CA ILE A 60 -0.11 4.27 5.90
C ILE A 60 -1.56 4.40 5.44
N MET A 61 -2.38 3.37 5.69
CA MET A 61 -3.78 3.35 5.28
C MET A 61 -4.57 4.44 6.00
N ARG A 62 -4.34 4.60 7.30
CA ARG A 62 -4.99 5.64 8.11
C ARG A 62 -4.60 7.05 7.67
N PHE A 63 -3.32 7.28 7.39
CA PHE A 63 -2.85 8.56 6.87
C PHE A 63 -3.47 8.85 5.48
N HIS A 64 -3.54 7.83 4.62
CA HIS A 64 -4.21 7.94 3.33
C HIS A 64 -5.68 8.35 3.49
N PHE A 65 -6.45 7.70 4.37
CA PHE A 65 -7.88 7.98 4.53
C PHE A 65 -8.19 9.40 5.00
N GLY A 66 -7.40 9.96 5.93
CA GLY A 66 -7.59 11.35 6.38
C GLY A 66 -7.42 12.35 5.23
N GLN A 67 -6.32 12.21 4.50
CA GLN A 67 -6.05 12.99 3.29
C GLN A 67 -7.15 12.79 2.22
N SER A 68 -7.63 11.55 2.05
CA SER A 68 -8.66 11.19 1.07
C SER A 68 -10.01 11.81 1.39
N GLN A 69 -10.43 11.76 2.66
CA GLN A 69 -11.63 12.43 3.15
C GLN A 69 -11.57 13.93 2.89
N ARG A 70 -10.44 14.58 3.21
CA ARG A 70 -10.27 16.02 3.00
C ARG A 70 -10.41 16.39 1.52
N SER A 71 -9.68 15.71 0.64
CA SER A 71 -9.76 15.94 -0.80
C SER A 71 -11.18 15.72 -1.35
N ALA A 72 -11.85 14.63 -0.95
CA ALA A 72 -13.19 14.30 -1.46
C ALA A 72 -14.21 15.34 -1.00
N SER A 73 -14.16 15.70 0.27
CA SER A 73 -15.09 16.67 0.87
C SER A 73 -14.98 18.04 0.20
N LEU A 74 -13.75 18.53 -0.04
CA LEU A 74 -13.52 19.81 -0.71
C LEU A 74 -13.91 19.77 -2.19
N THR A 75 -13.64 18.66 -2.89
CA THR A 75 -14.04 18.48 -4.29
C THR A 75 -15.57 18.54 -4.45
N GLN A 76 -16.31 17.91 -3.55
CA GLN A 76 -17.78 17.91 -3.56
C GLN A 76 -18.39 19.30 -3.31
N VAL A 77 -17.66 20.23 -2.68
CA VAL A 77 -18.10 21.61 -2.52
C VAL A 77 -18.10 22.35 -3.86
N VAL A 78 -17.11 22.08 -4.70
CA VAL A 78 -16.84 22.88 -5.91
C VAL A 78 -17.34 22.22 -7.20
N ARG A 79 -17.58 20.90 -7.19
CA ARG A 79 -18.14 20.15 -8.34
C ARG A 79 -19.49 19.53 -7.98
N SER A 80 -20.55 20.08 -8.56
CA SER A 80 -21.94 19.64 -8.34
C SER A 80 -22.26 18.22 -8.81
N ASN A 81 -21.47 17.66 -9.73
CA ASN A 81 -21.55 16.26 -10.15
C ASN A 81 -20.28 15.48 -9.78
N TYR A 82 -20.05 15.27 -8.48
CA TYR A 82 -18.88 14.53 -7.99
C TYR A 82 -18.75 13.14 -8.61
N LYS A 83 -19.83 12.45 -8.98
CA LYS A 83 -19.77 11.14 -9.65
C LYS A 83 -18.90 11.16 -10.93
N ASP A 84 -18.94 12.26 -11.67
CA ASP A 84 -18.17 12.42 -12.91
C ASP A 84 -16.70 12.81 -12.65
N TYR A 85 -16.40 13.27 -11.43
CA TYR A 85 -15.07 13.74 -11.01
C TYR A 85 -14.61 13.07 -9.72
N ALA A 86 -15.10 11.85 -9.48
CA ALA A 86 -14.93 11.20 -8.19
C ALA A 86 -13.46 10.91 -8.00
N ILE A 87 -12.91 11.32 -6.86
CA ILE A 87 -11.47 11.24 -6.66
C ILE A 87 -10.99 9.80 -6.46
N ASP A 88 -11.91 8.87 -6.24
CA ASP A 88 -11.75 7.43 -6.20
C ASP A 88 -11.91 6.72 -7.56
N LYS A 89 -12.11 7.47 -8.67
CA LYS A 89 -12.01 6.92 -10.02
C LYS A 89 -10.63 6.31 -10.23
N VAL A 90 -10.58 5.27 -11.08
CA VAL A 90 -9.29 4.68 -11.49
C VAL A 90 -8.50 5.79 -12.21
N GLY A 91 -7.45 6.28 -11.56
CA GLY A 91 -6.53 7.21 -12.20
C GLY A 91 -5.75 6.48 -13.30
N GLU A 92 -5.44 7.19 -14.37
CA GLU A 92 -4.63 6.66 -15.49
C GLU A 92 -3.15 6.48 -15.11
N GLY A 93 -2.79 6.72 -13.84
CA GLY A 93 -1.44 6.57 -13.30
C GLY A 93 -0.43 7.62 -13.76
N ALA A 94 -0.87 8.60 -14.54
CA ALA A 94 -0.16 9.85 -14.81
C ALA A 94 -0.68 10.98 -13.89
N ASP A 95 0.02 12.12 -13.89
CA ASP A 95 -0.45 13.34 -13.22
C ASP A 95 -1.79 13.78 -13.81
N GLN A 96 -2.86 13.74 -13.02
CA GLN A 96 -4.14 14.37 -13.39
C GLN A 96 -4.06 15.85 -13.05
N THR A 97 -3.31 16.59 -13.88
CA THR A 97 -3.25 18.06 -13.80
C THR A 97 -4.61 18.68 -14.16
N ASP A 98 -5.46 17.94 -14.87
CA ASP A 98 -6.80 18.33 -15.28
C ASP A 98 -7.82 18.35 -14.12
N PHE A 99 -7.42 17.89 -12.92
CA PHE A 99 -8.28 17.90 -11.75
C PHE A 99 -8.72 19.32 -11.33
N PHE A 100 -7.90 20.33 -11.63
CA PHE A 100 -8.22 21.74 -11.40
C PHE A 100 -8.65 22.48 -12.67
N ASP A 101 -8.77 21.78 -13.81
CA ASP A 101 -9.15 22.42 -15.05
C ASP A 101 -10.52 23.09 -14.93
N VAL A 102 -10.55 24.33 -15.39
CA VAL A 102 -11.73 25.18 -15.40
C VAL A 102 -12.37 25.06 -16.78
N PRO A 103 -13.57 24.48 -16.92
CA PRO A 103 -14.24 24.45 -18.22
C PRO A 103 -14.50 25.88 -18.71
N LYS A 104 -14.34 26.13 -20.02
CA LYS A 104 -14.31 27.49 -20.59
C LYS A 104 -15.59 28.29 -20.29
N ASP A 105 -16.74 27.61 -20.15
CA ASP A 105 -18.07 28.21 -20.05
C ASP A 105 -18.70 28.20 -18.63
N VAL A 106 -17.90 28.03 -17.56
CA VAL A 106 -18.43 28.09 -16.18
C VAL A 106 -18.53 29.52 -15.63
N SER A 107 -19.47 29.74 -14.71
CA SER A 107 -19.70 31.04 -14.06
C SER A 107 -18.47 31.50 -13.27
N LYS A 108 -18.34 32.82 -13.04
CA LYS A 108 -17.23 33.41 -12.27
C LYS A 108 -17.12 32.82 -10.85
N VAL A 109 -18.26 32.57 -10.21
CA VAL A 109 -18.34 31.92 -8.88
C VAL A 109 -17.71 30.52 -8.90
N ILE A 110 -17.99 29.73 -9.95
CA ILE A 110 -17.38 28.40 -10.09
C ILE A 110 -15.86 28.51 -10.29
N LYS A 111 -15.39 29.51 -11.06
CA LYS A 111 -13.95 29.75 -11.25
C LYS A 111 -13.25 30.12 -9.94
N ASP A 112 -13.86 31.00 -9.16
CA ASP A 112 -13.33 31.43 -7.86
C ASP A 112 -13.30 30.26 -6.86
N ASN A 113 -14.35 29.43 -6.84
CA ASN A 113 -14.40 28.24 -5.99
C ASN A 113 -13.37 27.18 -6.37
N LEU A 114 -13.13 26.96 -7.68
CA LEU A 114 -12.06 26.07 -8.15
C LEU A 114 -10.67 26.59 -7.76
N LYS A 115 -10.45 27.92 -7.79
CA LYS A 115 -9.20 28.51 -7.34
C LYS A 115 -8.99 28.35 -5.82
N LEU A 116 -10.04 28.53 -5.03
CA LEU A 116 -10.00 28.23 -3.59
C LEU A 116 -9.73 26.75 -3.33
N HIS A 117 -10.28 25.85 -4.16
CA HIS A 117 -9.99 24.42 -4.06
C HIS A 117 -8.52 24.10 -4.34
N GLN A 118 -7.94 24.72 -5.37
CA GLN A 118 -6.52 24.58 -5.69
C GLN A 118 -5.65 25.07 -4.53
N LEU A 119 -5.92 26.26 -3.98
CA LEU A 119 -5.18 26.81 -2.84
C LEU A 119 -5.31 25.94 -1.59
N SER A 120 -6.51 25.44 -1.28
CA SER A 120 -6.71 24.53 -0.15
C SER A 120 -6.04 23.17 -0.32
N SER A 121 -5.69 22.78 -1.55
CA SER A 121 -4.99 21.52 -1.83
C SER A 121 -3.47 21.64 -1.69
N TYR A 122 -2.92 22.84 -1.48
CA TYR A 122 -1.47 23.05 -1.39
C TYR A 122 -0.77 22.12 -0.37
N PRO A 123 -1.21 21.99 0.90
CA PRO A 123 -0.57 21.09 1.87
C PRO A 123 -0.66 19.62 1.48
N LEU A 124 -1.67 19.24 0.69
CA LEU A 124 -1.83 17.87 0.21
C LEU A 124 -0.82 17.50 -0.87
N GLY A 125 -0.50 18.46 -1.75
CA GLY A 125 0.20 18.26 -3.02
C GLY A 125 -0.77 18.19 -4.21
N GLU A 126 -0.37 18.78 -5.34
CA GLU A 126 -1.23 18.95 -6.54
C GLU A 126 -1.65 17.62 -7.20
N ALA A 127 -0.92 16.53 -6.97
CA ALA A 127 -1.09 15.26 -7.68
C ALA A 127 -1.86 14.19 -6.89
N LYS A 128 -2.43 14.49 -5.71
CA LYS A 128 -3.15 13.45 -4.94
C LYS A 128 -4.58 13.22 -5.46
N ILE A 129 -4.64 12.54 -6.59
CA ILE A 129 -5.73 11.65 -6.99
C ILE A 129 -5.83 10.56 -5.90
N LEU A 130 -7.02 10.12 -5.50
CA LEU A 130 -7.14 8.87 -4.72
C LEU A 130 -6.96 7.70 -5.66
N ASN A 131 -5.79 7.67 -6.32
CA ASN A 131 -5.33 6.48 -6.96
C ASN A 131 -5.46 5.38 -5.91
N ARG A 132 -6.19 4.34 -6.28
CA ARG A 132 -5.98 3.01 -5.73
C ARG A 132 -4.53 2.67 -6.02
N LEU A 133 -3.58 3.24 -5.26
CA LEU A 133 -2.17 2.91 -5.33
C LEU A 133 -2.03 1.54 -4.70
N THR A 134 -2.55 0.56 -5.41
CA THR A 134 -2.33 -0.87 -5.22
C THR A 134 -0.91 -1.23 -5.65
N GLN A 135 0.00 -0.26 -5.84
CA GLN A 135 1.41 -0.42 -6.24
C GLN A 135 2.28 0.79 -5.83
N ALA A 136 3.60 0.60 -5.76
CA ALA A 136 4.56 1.68 -5.57
C ALA A 136 4.56 2.66 -6.76
N VAL A 137 4.57 3.96 -6.48
CA VAL A 137 4.73 5.01 -7.50
C VAL A 137 6.23 5.19 -7.74
N TYR A 138 6.72 4.73 -8.89
CA TYR A 138 8.13 4.83 -9.26
C TYR A 138 8.50 6.19 -9.85
N GLU A 139 7.54 6.90 -10.42
CA GLU A 139 7.73 8.27 -10.90
C GLU A 139 7.56 9.23 -9.72
N ARG A 140 8.67 9.46 -8.99
CA ARG A 140 8.76 10.61 -8.11
C ARG A 140 8.69 11.85 -8.97
N ASN A 141 7.56 12.53 -8.93
CA ASN A 141 7.50 13.87 -9.47
C ASN A 141 8.59 14.71 -8.79
N SER A 142 9.39 15.41 -9.58
CA SER A 142 10.43 16.31 -9.06
C SER A 142 9.85 17.54 -8.34
N MET A 143 8.51 17.67 -8.34
CA MET A 143 7.73 18.71 -7.66
C MET A 143 6.73 18.16 -6.61
N ILE A 144 6.87 16.92 -6.10
CA ILE A 144 6.02 16.44 -4.99
C ILE A 144 6.38 17.21 -3.71
N CYS A 145 5.74 18.35 -3.49
CA CYS A 145 5.71 19.08 -2.21
C CYS A 145 4.44 18.69 -1.46
N GLY A 146 4.44 18.70 -0.12
CA GLY A 146 3.26 18.39 0.69
C GLY A 146 3.21 17.00 1.33
N GLU A 147 2.08 16.73 1.98
CA GLU A 147 1.79 15.46 2.67
C GLU A 147 1.82 14.24 1.73
N GLN A 148 1.64 14.43 0.42
CA GLN A 148 1.82 13.38 -0.59
C GLN A 148 3.26 12.82 -0.61
N GLY A 149 4.28 13.68 -0.42
CA GLY A 149 5.67 13.23 -0.38
C GLY A 149 5.96 12.37 0.84
N LEU A 150 5.41 12.76 2.00
CA LEU A 150 5.45 11.99 3.23
C LEU A 150 4.73 10.65 3.05
N PHE A 151 3.52 10.65 2.48
CA PHE A 151 2.77 9.43 2.18
C PHE A 151 3.56 8.52 1.24
N GLY A 152 4.14 9.02 0.15
CA GLY A 152 4.93 8.23 -0.79
C GLY A 152 6.16 7.59 -0.15
N THR A 153 6.83 8.33 0.74
CA THR A 153 7.98 7.83 1.51
C THR A 153 7.59 6.63 2.37
N ILE A 154 6.50 6.75 3.12
CA ILE A 154 6.04 5.70 4.03
C ILE A 154 5.38 4.54 3.26
N HIS A 155 4.57 4.83 2.24
CA HIS A 155 3.88 3.85 1.39
C HIS A 155 4.84 2.92 0.65
N THR A 156 6.06 3.39 0.35
CA THR A 156 7.11 2.53 -0.23
C THR A 156 7.38 1.30 0.66
N ALA A 157 7.17 1.38 1.98
CA ALA A 157 7.36 0.26 2.92
C ALA A 157 6.55 -0.98 2.57
N VAL A 158 5.39 -0.77 1.98
CA VAL A 158 4.37 -1.81 1.78
C VAL A 158 4.75 -2.70 0.59
N TRP A 159 5.50 -2.17 -0.39
CA TRP A 159 5.90 -2.88 -1.60
C TRP A 159 7.35 -3.38 -1.58
N GLN A 160 8.22 -2.75 -0.80
CA GLN A 160 9.63 -3.13 -0.71
C GLN A 160 9.88 -4.58 -0.25
N PRO A 161 9.10 -5.16 0.69
CA PRO A 161 9.22 -6.58 1.03
C PRO A 161 9.05 -7.48 -0.19
N VAL A 162 8.07 -7.18 -1.05
CA VAL A 162 7.82 -7.95 -2.28
C VAL A 162 8.92 -7.72 -3.31
N LEU A 163 9.40 -6.49 -3.48
CA LEU A 163 10.51 -6.18 -4.39
C LEU A 163 11.82 -6.87 -3.99
N SER A 164 12.04 -7.04 -2.69
CA SER A 164 13.22 -7.69 -2.13
C SER A 164 13.11 -9.22 -2.12
N LEU A 165 11.89 -9.75 -2.25
CA LEU A 165 11.58 -11.17 -2.12
C LEU A 165 12.35 -12.07 -3.14
N PRO A 166 12.46 -11.74 -4.44
CA PRO A 166 13.25 -12.55 -5.38
C PRO A 166 14.71 -12.71 -4.96
N GLY A 167 15.32 -11.63 -4.44
CA GLY A 167 16.68 -11.64 -3.94
C GLY A 167 16.83 -12.47 -2.67
N LEU A 168 15.87 -12.38 -1.74
CA LEU A 168 15.89 -13.16 -0.51
C LEU A 168 15.65 -14.66 -0.77
N LEU A 169 14.72 -15.00 -1.66
CA LEU A 169 14.48 -16.38 -2.10
C LEU A 169 15.75 -16.98 -2.71
N THR A 170 16.42 -16.25 -3.60
CA THR A 170 17.68 -16.69 -4.22
C THR A 170 18.77 -16.93 -3.18
N LYS A 171 18.90 -16.05 -2.17
CA LYS A 171 19.85 -16.24 -1.04
C LYS A 171 19.52 -17.47 -0.19
N ASN A 172 18.24 -17.85 -0.11
CA ASN A 172 17.78 -19.05 0.58
C ASN A 172 17.67 -20.27 -0.35
N SER A 173 18.52 -20.35 -1.40
CA SER A 173 18.62 -21.51 -2.29
C SER A 173 17.34 -21.89 -3.05
N PHE A 174 16.43 -20.93 -3.24
CA PHE A 174 15.34 -21.07 -4.20
C PHE A 174 15.81 -20.64 -5.59
N VAL A 175 15.45 -21.42 -6.60
CA VAL A 175 15.87 -21.18 -7.98
C VAL A 175 14.66 -21.35 -8.90
N TYR A 176 14.59 -20.50 -9.93
CA TYR A 176 13.58 -20.60 -10.97
C TYR A 176 14.02 -21.62 -12.02
N VAL A 177 13.12 -22.57 -12.32
CA VAL A 177 13.24 -23.57 -13.38
C VAL A 177 12.33 -23.11 -14.52
N PRO A 178 12.88 -22.54 -15.61
CA PRO A 178 12.08 -22.10 -16.74
C PRO A 178 11.29 -23.23 -17.39
N CYS A 179 10.06 -22.93 -17.81
CA CYS A 179 9.33 -23.79 -18.73
C CYS A 179 10.06 -23.81 -20.07
N LEU A 180 10.21 -24.98 -20.68
CA LEU A 180 10.69 -25.08 -22.06
C LEU A 180 9.56 -24.67 -23.03
N LEU A 181 9.89 -24.17 -24.22
CA LEU A 181 8.90 -23.68 -25.18
C LEU A 181 8.18 -24.81 -25.93
N ASP A 182 8.84 -25.96 -26.06
CA ASP A 182 8.38 -27.12 -26.84
C ASP A 182 7.59 -28.15 -26.00
N ILE A 183 7.33 -27.87 -24.72
CA ILE A 183 6.66 -28.84 -23.85
C ILE A 183 5.13 -28.77 -23.97
N SER A 184 4.51 -29.95 -24.00
CA SER A 184 3.05 -30.09 -24.02
C SER A 184 2.44 -29.93 -22.61
N PRO A 185 1.12 -29.67 -22.49
CA PRO A 185 0.44 -29.62 -21.19
C PRO A 185 0.59 -30.91 -20.37
N THR A 186 0.60 -32.07 -21.04
CA THR A 186 0.81 -33.38 -20.39
C THR A 186 2.22 -33.48 -19.82
N GLU A 187 3.23 -33.11 -20.62
CA GLU A 187 4.63 -33.13 -20.18
C GLU A 187 4.87 -32.12 -19.05
N TYR A 188 4.26 -30.94 -19.10
CA TYR A 188 4.29 -29.95 -18.01
C TYR A 188 3.79 -30.55 -16.70
N LYS A 189 2.68 -31.29 -16.74
CA LYS A 189 2.12 -31.95 -15.57
C LYS A 189 3.06 -33.03 -15.02
N GLU A 190 3.63 -33.86 -15.89
CA GLU A 190 4.58 -34.91 -15.48
C GLU A 190 5.85 -34.35 -14.84
N ILE A 191 6.39 -33.24 -15.37
CA ILE A 191 7.53 -32.53 -14.79
C ILE A 191 7.14 -31.94 -13.44
N SER A 192 5.97 -31.29 -13.35
CA SER A 192 5.47 -30.70 -12.10
C SER A 192 5.37 -31.75 -10.98
N GLU A 193 4.81 -32.92 -11.26
CA GLU A 193 4.67 -34.01 -10.29
C GLU A 193 6.04 -34.56 -9.86
N ALA A 194 7.01 -34.65 -10.79
CA ALA A 194 8.37 -35.09 -10.48
C ALA A 194 9.10 -34.10 -9.56
N LEU A 195 9.00 -32.80 -9.86
CA LEU A 195 9.62 -31.74 -9.06
C LEU A 195 9.02 -31.65 -7.65
N GLN A 196 7.72 -31.89 -7.49
CA GLN A 196 7.06 -31.95 -6.18
C GLN A 196 7.52 -33.14 -5.32
N LYS A 197 7.85 -34.27 -5.96
CA LYS A 197 8.37 -35.48 -5.29
C LYS A 197 9.88 -35.42 -5.03
N GLY A 198 10.57 -34.44 -5.60
CA GLY A 198 12.03 -34.35 -5.55
C GLY A 198 12.74 -35.32 -6.51
N ASP A 199 12.02 -35.81 -7.53
CA ASP A 199 12.52 -36.73 -8.54
C ASP A 199 13.30 -35.98 -9.64
N PHE A 200 14.38 -35.30 -9.24
CA PHE A 200 15.30 -34.59 -10.13
C PHE A 200 16.74 -34.66 -9.63
N SER A 201 17.69 -34.41 -10.54
CA SER A 201 19.10 -34.22 -10.21
C SER A 201 19.61 -32.88 -10.73
N LEU A 202 20.70 -32.41 -10.16
CA LEU A 202 21.42 -31.22 -10.61
C LEU A 202 22.69 -31.67 -11.32
N ASP A 203 23.16 -30.86 -12.28
CA ASP A 203 24.50 -31.03 -12.86
C ASP A 203 25.60 -30.66 -11.84
N GLU A 204 26.86 -31.00 -12.14
CA GLU A 204 28.01 -30.74 -11.24
C GLU A 204 28.17 -29.25 -10.87
N GLY A 205 27.69 -28.34 -11.73
CA GLY A 205 27.70 -26.89 -11.49
C GLY A 205 26.47 -26.32 -10.79
N ASN A 206 25.44 -27.13 -10.49
CA ASN A 206 24.11 -26.67 -10.06
C ASN A 206 23.51 -25.57 -10.97
N THR A 207 23.87 -25.61 -12.25
CA THR A 207 23.40 -24.68 -13.29
C THR A 207 22.25 -25.24 -14.11
N LYS A 208 22.07 -26.55 -14.09
CA LYS A 208 21.03 -27.26 -14.82
C LYS A 208 20.32 -28.24 -13.93
N LEU A 209 19.03 -28.39 -14.18
CA LEU A 209 18.19 -29.40 -13.54
C LEU A 209 17.81 -30.46 -14.56
N ILE A 210 18.04 -31.71 -14.19
CA ILE A 210 17.70 -32.89 -14.97
C ILE A 210 16.48 -33.54 -14.32
N VAL A 211 15.36 -33.54 -15.04
CA VAL A 211 14.10 -34.11 -14.59
C VAL A 211 13.48 -34.89 -15.73
N LYS A 212 13.08 -36.13 -15.44
CA LYS A 212 12.65 -37.10 -16.46
C LYS A 212 13.70 -37.24 -17.57
N LYS A 213 13.42 -36.74 -18.78
CA LYS A 213 14.31 -36.78 -19.95
C LYS A 213 14.73 -35.39 -20.42
N ARG A 214 14.45 -34.36 -19.63
CA ARG A 214 14.74 -32.96 -19.95
C ARG A 214 15.89 -32.45 -19.09
N THR A 215 16.73 -31.62 -19.69
CA THR A 215 17.74 -30.82 -19.00
C THR A 215 17.35 -29.37 -19.17
N ILE A 216 17.19 -28.65 -18.05
CA ILE A 216 16.66 -27.28 -18.03
C ILE A 216 17.70 -26.36 -17.38
N ASP A 217 18.05 -25.27 -18.06
CA ASP A 217 18.95 -24.26 -17.53
C ASP A 217 18.27 -23.46 -16.42
N LEU A 218 18.93 -23.37 -15.27
CA LEU A 218 18.42 -22.70 -14.09
C LEU A 218 18.62 -21.18 -14.15
N SER A 219 17.66 -20.44 -13.61
CA SER A 219 17.70 -18.97 -13.54
C SER A 219 17.50 -18.48 -12.12
N SER A 220 18.19 -17.40 -11.76
CA SER A 220 17.89 -16.66 -10.53
C SER A 220 16.50 -16.05 -10.65
N LEU A 221 15.75 -16.01 -9.54
CA LEU A 221 14.48 -15.28 -9.46
C LEU A 221 14.65 -13.78 -9.70
N SER A 222 15.85 -13.22 -9.50
CA SER A 222 16.16 -11.82 -9.81
C SER A 222 16.50 -11.57 -11.30
N ASP A 223 16.64 -12.62 -12.11
CA ASP A 223 17.02 -12.53 -13.52
C ASP A 223 15.87 -12.84 -14.50
N ILE A 224 14.67 -13.04 -13.97
CA ILE A 224 13.48 -13.28 -14.78
C ILE A 224 12.62 -12.01 -14.88
N LYS A 225 11.84 -11.93 -15.95
CA LYS A 225 10.83 -10.89 -16.14
C LYS A 225 9.49 -11.54 -16.43
N ILE A 226 8.48 -11.16 -15.65
CA ILE A 226 7.12 -11.71 -15.68
C ILE A 226 6.22 -10.77 -16.47
N GLN A 227 5.39 -11.30 -17.36
CA GLN A 227 4.45 -10.51 -18.14
C GLN A 227 3.13 -11.29 -18.29
N PRO A 228 1.96 -10.69 -18.01
CA PRO A 228 0.69 -11.29 -18.42
C PRO A 228 0.58 -11.28 -19.95
N GLN A 229 0.05 -12.35 -20.52
CA GLN A 229 -0.15 -12.48 -21.97
C GLN A 229 -1.00 -11.32 -22.51
N LEU A 230 -0.63 -10.83 -23.69
CA LEU A 230 -1.33 -9.73 -24.36
C LEU A 230 -2.66 -10.18 -24.97
N GLU A 231 -2.69 -11.42 -25.46
CA GLU A 231 -3.83 -12.06 -26.11
C GLU A 231 -3.95 -13.51 -25.61
N GLU A 232 -5.14 -14.10 -25.75
CA GLU A 232 -5.36 -15.50 -25.39
C GLU A 232 -4.56 -16.45 -26.29
N GLY A 233 -4.06 -17.55 -25.71
CA GLY A 233 -3.38 -18.63 -26.45
C GLY A 233 -1.85 -18.50 -26.54
N LEU A 234 -1.24 -17.46 -25.95
CA LEU A 234 0.23 -17.34 -25.88
C LEU A 234 0.87 -18.28 -24.83
N THR A 235 0.05 -18.81 -23.92
CA THR A 235 0.42 -19.90 -23.02
C THR A 235 -0.71 -20.93 -22.99
N PHE A 236 -0.36 -22.20 -22.80
CA PHE A 236 -1.35 -23.25 -22.56
C PHE A 236 -1.88 -23.25 -21.12
N GLN A 237 -1.31 -22.42 -20.24
CA GLN A 237 -1.67 -22.36 -18.83
C GLN A 237 -2.76 -21.31 -18.58
N ASN A 238 -3.76 -21.68 -17.77
CA ASN A 238 -4.89 -20.81 -17.44
C ASN A 238 -4.50 -19.54 -16.67
N ASN A 239 -3.30 -19.52 -16.06
CA ASN A 239 -2.81 -18.35 -15.34
C ASN A 239 -2.42 -17.18 -16.25
N GLY A 240 -2.28 -17.39 -17.57
CA GLY A 240 -1.99 -16.33 -18.53
C GLY A 240 -0.64 -15.64 -18.33
N LEU A 241 0.30 -16.22 -17.59
CA LEU A 241 1.61 -15.64 -17.31
C LEU A 241 2.67 -16.17 -18.28
N LEU A 242 3.53 -15.25 -18.71
CA LEU A 242 4.70 -15.51 -19.51
C LEU A 242 5.95 -15.03 -18.75
N VAL A 243 7.03 -15.80 -18.85
CA VAL A 243 8.29 -15.51 -18.18
C VAL A 243 9.43 -15.52 -19.20
N THR A 244 10.27 -14.50 -19.13
CA THR A 244 11.53 -14.41 -19.88
C THR A 244 12.68 -14.48 -18.89
N SER A 245 13.74 -15.24 -19.21
CA SER A 245 14.98 -15.25 -18.45
C SER A 245 16.09 -14.56 -19.24
N LYS A 246 16.97 -13.82 -18.57
CA LYS A 246 18.17 -13.25 -19.21
C LYS A 246 19.04 -14.30 -19.93
N LYS A 247 19.00 -15.57 -19.48
CA LYS A 247 19.78 -16.67 -20.08
C LYS A 247 19.15 -17.24 -21.35
N SER A 248 17.83 -17.21 -21.45
CA SER A 248 17.08 -17.72 -22.61
C SER A 248 16.77 -16.54 -23.55
N LYS A 249 17.55 -16.40 -24.61
CA LYS A 249 17.54 -15.32 -25.64
C LYS A 249 16.13 -14.79 -26.04
N ALA A 250 15.56 -13.90 -25.23
CA ALA A 250 14.36 -13.09 -25.46
C ALA A 250 13.00 -13.78 -25.70
N GLU A 251 12.92 -15.11 -25.85
CA GLU A 251 11.64 -15.80 -26.05
C GLU A 251 10.88 -15.98 -24.72
N SER A 252 9.63 -15.52 -24.70
CA SER A 252 8.70 -15.67 -23.58
C SER A 252 8.19 -17.10 -23.51
N ALA A 253 8.40 -17.76 -22.37
CA ALA A 253 7.87 -19.10 -22.13
C ALA A 253 6.68 -19.07 -21.16
N PRO A 254 5.86 -20.13 -21.10
CA PRO A 254 4.91 -20.31 -20.02
C PRO A 254 5.57 -20.23 -18.63
N LEU A 255 4.77 -20.02 -17.58
CA LEU A 255 5.28 -20.05 -16.22
C LEU A 255 5.94 -21.40 -15.92
N GLY A 256 7.12 -21.37 -15.31
CA GLY A 256 7.87 -22.55 -14.89
C GLY A 256 7.63 -22.90 -13.42
N TRP A 257 8.69 -23.34 -12.75
CA TRP A 257 8.65 -23.79 -11.36
C TRP A 257 9.66 -23.05 -10.50
N ILE A 258 9.44 -23.06 -9.19
CA ILE A 258 10.41 -22.60 -8.20
C ILE A 258 10.79 -23.80 -7.34
N VAL A 259 12.07 -24.12 -7.29
CA VAL A 259 12.62 -25.28 -6.58
C VAL A 259 13.52 -24.80 -5.45
N HIS A 260 13.38 -25.41 -4.28
CA HIS A 260 14.30 -25.23 -3.17
C HIS A 260 15.29 -26.40 -3.13
N PHE A 261 16.58 -26.10 -3.33
CA PHE A 261 17.60 -27.15 -3.42
C PHE A 261 17.79 -27.98 -2.15
N PRO A 262 17.87 -27.38 -0.94
CA PRO A 262 18.08 -28.14 0.29
C PRO A 262 16.97 -29.17 0.56
N SER A 263 15.70 -28.79 0.34
CA SER A 263 14.57 -29.72 0.57
C SER A 263 14.28 -30.62 -0.64
N LYS A 264 14.91 -30.36 -1.79
CA LYS A 264 14.62 -31.00 -3.09
C LYS A 264 13.13 -31.01 -3.42
N LYS A 265 12.43 -29.91 -3.17
CA LYS A 265 11.00 -29.79 -3.46
C LYS A 265 10.72 -28.52 -4.25
N ALA A 266 9.75 -28.60 -5.15
CA ALA A 266 9.17 -27.42 -5.77
C ALA A 266 8.04 -26.84 -4.92
N LEU A 267 7.85 -25.52 -5.03
CA LEU A 267 6.61 -24.88 -4.62
C LEU A 267 5.43 -25.47 -5.40
N THR A 268 4.24 -25.42 -4.80
CA THR A 268 3.01 -25.71 -5.52
C THR A 268 2.85 -24.71 -6.68
N GLN A 269 2.12 -25.11 -7.72
CA GLN A 269 1.86 -24.21 -8.85
C GLN A 269 1.04 -23.00 -8.40
N VAL A 270 0.10 -23.18 -7.48
CA VAL A 270 -0.71 -22.08 -6.93
C VAL A 270 0.17 -21.06 -6.20
N ASP A 271 1.10 -21.51 -5.35
CA ASP A 271 2.02 -20.60 -4.66
C ASP A 271 3.03 -19.95 -5.61
N THR A 272 3.49 -20.68 -6.63
CA THR A 272 4.36 -20.14 -7.67
C THR A 272 3.64 -19.04 -8.46
N GLU A 273 2.41 -19.28 -8.89
CA GLU A 273 1.60 -18.31 -9.63
C GLU A 273 1.35 -17.04 -8.82
N ASP A 274 0.89 -17.18 -7.57
CA ASP A 274 0.58 -16.03 -6.73
C ASP A 274 1.82 -15.23 -6.36
N LEU A 275 2.95 -15.91 -6.08
CA LEU A 275 4.23 -15.26 -5.85
C LEU A 275 4.66 -14.45 -7.09
N MET A 276 4.52 -15.01 -8.29
CA MET A 276 4.94 -14.36 -9.53
C MET A 276 4.03 -13.19 -9.91
N LYS A 277 2.71 -13.33 -9.72
CA LYS A 277 1.77 -12.20 -9.86
C LYS A 277 2.10 -11.10 -8.86
N LEU A 278 2.37 -11.46 -7.60
CA LEU A 278 2.70 -10.51 -6.56
C LEU A 278 3.99 -9.74 -6.86
N ILE A 279 5.05 -10.44 -7.28
CA ILE A 279 6.31 -9.82 -7.73
C ILE A 279 6.03 -8.86 -8.90
N ARG A 280 5.30 -9.31 -9.92
CA ARG A 280 4.96 -8.47 -11.07
C ARG A 280 4.11 -7.26 -10.67
N LEU A 281 3.23 -7.39 -9.69
CA LEU A 281 2.46 -6.28 -9.14
C LEU A 281 3.38 -5.29 -8.39
N ALA A 282 4.38 -5.75 -7.66
CA ALA A 282 5.28 -4.83 -6.95
C ALA A 282 6.16 -3.98 -7.89
N GLU A 283 6.47 -4.47 -9.09
CA GLU A 283 7.21 -3.73 -10.13
C GLU A 283 6.48 -2.47 -10.64
N GLY A 284 5.18 -2.31 -10.32
CA GLY A 284 4.40 -1.14 -10.72
C GLY A 284 3.80 -1.23 -12.12
N LYS A 285 3.33 -0.07 -12.62
CA LYS A 285 2.78 0.12 -13.98
C LYS A 285 1.51 -0.70 -14.30
N PHE A 286 0.74 -1.14 -13.31
CA PHE A 286 -0.50 -1.89 -13.53
C PHE A 286 -1.54 -1.10 -14.33
N HIS A 287 -1.62 0.21 -14.12
CA HIS A 287 -2.49 1.10 -14.87
C HIS A 287 -2.14 1.15 -16.38
N GLN A 288 -0.89 0.84 -16.75
CA GLN A 288 -0.42 0.81 -18.14
C GLN A 288 -0.77 -0.51 -18.85
N LEU A 289 -1.27 -1.51 -18.10
CA LEU A 289 -1.67 -2.79 -18.64
C LEU A 289 -3.10 -2.73 -19.19
N THR A 290 -3.39 -3.57 -20.18
CA THR A 290 -4.75 -3.70 -20.70
C THR A 290 -5.68 -4.28 -19.63
N PRO A 291 -7.01 -4.03 -19.69
CA PRO A 291 -7.97 -4.63 -18.75
C PRO A 291 -7.88 -6.17 -18.67
N PHE A 292 -7.54 -6.82 -19.78
CA PHE A 292 -7.30 -8.26 -19.85
C PHE A 292 -6.08 -8.68 -19.02
N GLN A 293 -4.95 -8.00 -19.19
CA GLN A 293 -3.74 -8.23 -18.41
C GLN A 293 -3.91 -7.91 -16.92
N GLN A 294 -4.66 -6.85 -16.60
CA GLN A 294 -5.02 -6.50 -15.23
C GLN A 294 -5.82 -7.64 -14.58
N LYS A 295 -6.80 -8.20 -15.29
CA LYS A 295 -7.60 -9.34 -14.82
C LYS A 295 -6.74 -10.59 -14.57
N ILE A 296 -5.74 -10.84 -15.41
CA ILE A 296 -4.79 -11.95 -15.21
C ILE A 296 -4.03 -11.78 -13.89
N LEU A 297 -3.44 -10.61 -13.64
CA LEU A 297 -2.66 -10.33 -12.42
C LEU A 297 -3.53 -10.31 -11.15
N MET A 298 -4.82 -9.99 -11.29
CA MET A 298 -5.81 -9.92 -10.21
C MET A 298 -6.62 -11.21 -10.06
N SER A 299 -6.20 -12.33 -10.64
CA SER A 299 -6.92 -13.61 -10.54
C SER A 299 -6.40 -14.48 -9.39
N GLY A 300 -7.21 -15.43 -8.93
CA GLY A 300 -6.85 -16.37 -7.86
C GLY A 300 -6.97 -15.74 -6.47
N ARG A 301 -5.97 -15.91 -5.60
CA ARG A 301 -5.97 -15.32 -4.24
C ARG A 301 -5.81 -13.79 -4.24
N LEU A 302 -5.60 -13.17 -5.40
CA LEU A 302 -5.41 -11.73 -5.60
C LEU A 302 -6.70 -10.99 -6.05
N GLU A 303 -7.84 -11.69 -6.14
CA GLU A 303 -9.10 -11.13 -6.64
C GLU A 303 -9.69 -10.01 -5.77
N ASP A 304 -10.27 -8.98 -6.41
CA ASP A 304 -10.76 -7.76 -5.75
C ASP A 304 -12.19 -7.94 -5.20
N ASN A 305 -12.38 -8.01 -3.87
CA ASN A 305 -13.72 -8.01 -3.24
C ASN A 305 -13.99 -6.75 -2.41
N GLU A 306 -14.80 -5.80 -2.92
CA GLU A 306 -15.05 -4.42 -2.45
C GLU A 306 -15.05 -4.15 -0.93
N ARG A 307 -15.40 -5.10 -0.05
CA ARG A 307 -15.48 -4.92 1.42
C ARG A 307 -14.14 -4.71 2.16
N VAL A 308 -13.01 -5.22 1.67
CA VAL A 308 -11.69 -5.22 2.37
C VAL A 308 -10.86 -3.91 2.24
N ARG A 309 -11.35 -2.86 1.57
CA ARG A 309 -10.58 -1.61 1.26
C ARG A 309 -10.26 -0.75 2.50
N VAL A 310 -11.03 -0.88 3.57
CA VAL A 310 -10.95 -0.01 4.77
C VAL A 310 -9.81 -0.43 5.70
N ILE A 311 -9.31 -1.65 5.52
CA ILE A 311 -8.48 -2.30 6.51
C ILE A 311 -7.13 -2.73 5.91
N GLN A 312 -7.00 -3.07 4.62
CA GLN A 312 -5.74 -3.63 4.07
C GLN A 312 -5.54 -3.41 2.56
N ASN A 313 -4.30 -3.61 2.09
CA ASN A 313 -4.01 -3.88 0.68
C ASN A 313 -4.17 -5.39 0.40
N ARG A 314 -5.19 -5.76 -0.39
CA ARG A 314 -5.60 -7.16 -0.60
C ARG A 314 -4.53 -8.02 -1.25
N GLN A 315 -3.81 -7.43 -2.19
CA GLN A 315 -2.79 -8.15 -2.95
C GLN A 315 -1.68 -8.63 -2.01
N LEU A 316 -1.41 -7.87 -0.96
CA LEU A 316 -0.37 -8.18 0.02
C LEU A 316 -0.82 -9.21 1.07
N ASN A 317 -2.12 -9.49 1.19
CA ASN A 317 -2.61 -10.57 2.07
C ASN A 317 -2.15 -11.94 1.62
N VAL A 318 -1.90 -12.12 0.31
CA VAL A 318 -1.37 -13.39 -0.19
C VAL A 318 0.02 -13.69 0.39
N MET A 319 0.78 -12.67 0.83
CA MET A 319 2.08 -12.87 1.48
C MET A 319 1.95 -13.74 2.74
N LEU A 320 0.89 -13.58 3.53
CA LEU A 320 0.68 -14.41 4.71
C LEU A 320 0.62 -15.90 4.34
N SER A 321 -0.17 -16.23 3.31
CA SER A 321 -0.32 -17.62 2.87
C SER A 321 0.97 -18.16 2.24
N ILE A 322 1.64 -17.36 1.40
CA ILE A 322 2.88 -17.76 0.74
C ILE A 322 3.98 -17.96 1.79
N PHE A 323 4.17 -17.01 2.71
CA PHE A 323 5.23 -17.08 3.72
C PHE A 323 4.99 -18.19 4.73
N ALA A 324 3.73 -18.45 5.10
CA ALA A 324 3.40 -19.58 5.95
C ALA A 324 3.78 -20.92 5.28
N THR A 325 3.53 -21.08 3.97
CA THR A 325 3.98 -22.27 3.22
C THR A 325 5.50 -22.32 3.16
N LEU A 326 6.16 -21.20 2.81
CA LEU A 326 7.62 -21.13 2.70
C LEU A 326 8.32 -21.48 4.03
N GLU A 327 7.81 -21.00 5.15
CA GLU A 327 8.38 -21.30 6.47
C GLU A 327 8.13 -22.76 6.87
N LYS A 328 6.89 -23.27 6.74
CA LYS A 328 6.57 -24.65 7.15
C LYS A 328 7.30 -25.71 6.33
N GLU A 329 7.38 -25.51 5.02
CA GLU A 329 7.86 -26.54 4.10
C GLU A 329 9.34 -26.38 3.75
N PHE A 330 9.90 -25.17 3.91
CA PHE A 330 11.24 -24.84 3.44
C PHE A 330 12.11 -24.08 4.46
N ASP A 331 11.64 -23.87 5.69
CA ASP A 331 12.33 -23.11 6.76
C ASP A 331 12.74 -21.67 6.36
N PHE A 332 11.98 -21.07 5.45
CA PHE A 332 12.18 -19.70 5.03
C PHE A 332 11.90 -18.70 6.15
N ASP A 333 12.74 -17.66 6.27
CA ASP A 333 12.57 -16.58 7.24
C ASP A 333 12.18 -15.25 6.56
N PRO A 334 10.90 -14.84 6.63
CA PRO A 334 10.44 -13.58 6.04
C PRO A 334 10.78 -12.33 6.87
N THR A 335 11.20 -12.45 8.13
CA THR A 335 11.37 -11.30 9.05
C THR A 335 12.37 -10.27 8.53
N SER A 336 13.41 -10.74 7.85
CA SER A 336 14.45 -9.89 7.26
C SER A 336 13.92 -8.92 6.18
N LEU A 337 12.78 -9.21 5.56
CA LEU A 337 12.16 -8.36 4.54
C LEU A 337 11.65 -7.03 5.11
N MET A 338 11.17 -7.00 6.36
CA MET A 338 10.64 -5.79 6.99
C MET A 338 11.72 -4.98 7.69
N SER A 339 12.65 -5.65 8.40
CA SER A 339 13.63 -4.98 9.25
C SER A 339 14.45 -3.89 8.51
N ASN A 340 14.97 -4.19 7.32
CA ASN A 340 15.76 -3.23 6.54
C ASN A 340 14.90 -2.11 5.95
N VAL A 341 13.69 -2.43 5.52
CA VAL A 341 12.73 -1.47 4.95
C VAL A 341 12.34 -0.43 6.00
N LEU A 342 12.07 -0.89 7.22
CA LEU A 342 11.70 -0.04 8.35
C LEU A 342 12.80 0.93 8.74
N LYS A 343 14.05 0.48 8.78
CA LYS A 343 15.21 1.36 9.04
C LYS A 343 15.33 2.47 8.00
N GLN A 344 15.23 2.10 6.72
CA GLN A 344 15.35 3.06 5.62
C GLN A 344 14.22 4.09 5.64
N ILE A 345 13.00 3.65 5.95
CA ILE A 345 11.83 4.53 5.98
C ILE A 345 11.81 5.39 7.23
N ALA A 346 12.23 4.87 8.39
CA ALA A 346 12.42 5.69 9.58
C ALA A 346 13.39 6.84 9.30
N LYS A 347 14.54 6.55 8.69
CA LYS A 347 15.53 7.55 8.29
C LYS A 347 14.97 8.54 7.25
N ALA A 348 14.35 8.04 6.18
CA ALA A 348 13.82 8.88 5.11
C ALA A 348 12.68 9.79 5.59
N THR A 349 11.79 9.28 6.43
CA THR A 349 10.69 10.05 7.02
C THR A 349 11.22 11.16 7.91
N ARG A 350 12.15 10.87 8.85
CA ARG A 350 12.74 11.90 9.71
C ARG A 350 13.43 12.99 8.90
N LYS A 351 14.26 12.59 7.94
CA LYS A 351 14.95 13.51 7.03
C LYS A 351 13.96 14.43 6.30
N SER A 352 12.87 13.88 5.76
CA SER A 352 11.84 14.69 5.09
C SER A 352 11.18 15.70 6.03
N ILE A 353 10.88 15.31 7.28
CA ILE A 353 10.28 16.21 8.27
C ILE A 353 11.25 17.32 8.69
N GLU A 354 12.53 17.01 8.87
CA GLU A 354 13.55 17.96 9.37
C GLU A 354 14.03 18.95 8.30
N GLU A 355 14.18 18.51 7.05
CA GLU A 355 14.85 19.29 5.99
C GLU A 355 13.89 20.03 5.04
N THR A 356 12.58 19.82 5.14
CA THR A 356 11.60 20.37 4.19
C THR A 356 10.36 20.93 4.88
N ASN A 357 9.54 21.70 4.16
CA ASN A 357 8.26 22.23 4.68
C ASN A 357 7.18 21.14 4.92
N VAL A 358 7.51 19.86 4.76
CA VAL A 358 6.59 18.73 4.92
C VAL A 358 6.00 18.64 6.32
N LEU A 359 6.73 19.07 7.36
CA LEU A 359 6.17 19.14 8.72
C LEU A 359 4.99 20.11 8.79
N ASP A 360 5.15 21.33 8.28
CA ASP A 360 4.08 22.32 8.27
C ASP A 360 2.94 21.92 7.33
N ASP A 361 3.23 21.24 6.22
CA ASP A 361 2.20 20.66 5.35
C ASP A 361 1.36 19.61 6.10
N PHE A 362 2.02 18.71 6.84
CA PHE A 362 1.38 17.70 7.68
C PHE A 362 0.51 18.31 8.78
N LEU A 363 1.06 19.25 9.55
CA LEU A 363 0.35 19.90 10.65
C LEU A 363 -0.82 20.77 10.14
N THR A 364 -0.62 21.52 9.04
CA THR A 364 -1.68 22.30 8.38
C THR A 364 -2.78 21.39 7.86
N GLY A 365 -2.42 20.26 7.24
CA GLY A 365 -3.36 19.28 6.72
C GLY A 365 -4.28 18.69 7.79
N ILE A 366 -3.78 18.48 9.01
CA ILE A 366 -4.57 18.01 10.15
C ILE A 366 -5.61 19.07 10.55
N ILE A 367 -5.22 20.35 10.64
CA ILE A 367 -6.15 21.44 10.91
C ILE A 367 -7.24 21.50 9.84
N GLN A 368 -6.88 21.46 8.55
CA GLN A 368 -7.87 21.43 7.47
C GLN A 368 -8.83 20.24 7.59
N THR A 369 -8.34 19.09 8.07
CA THR A 369 -9.17 17.90 8.26
C THR A 369 -10.17 18.08 9.41
N ALA A 370 -9.82 18.85 10.45
CA ALA A 370 -10.76 19.28 11.48
C ALA A 370 -11.84 20.19 10.89
N MET A 371 -11.45 21.16 10.05
CA MET A 371 -12.37 22.13 9.44
C MET A 371 -13.41 21.45 8.56
N ILE A 372 -13.00 20.48 7.74
CA ILE A 372 -13.91 19.78 6.81
C ILE A 372 -14.86 18.79 7.51
N GLN A 373 -14.71 18.49 8.81
CA GLN A 373 -15.63 17.56 9.49
C GLN A 373 -17.10 18.00 9.42
N HIS A 374 -17.34 19.31 9.41
CA HIS A 374 -18.68 19.84 9.21
C HIS A 374 -19.28 19.37 7.88
N LEU A 375 -18.47 19.28 6.81
CA LEU A 375 -18.90 18.76 5.52
C LEU A 375 -19.24 17.27 5.60
N VAL A 376 -18.44 16.48 6.33
CA VAL A 376 -18.65 15.04 6.50
C VAL A 376 -19.94 14.75 7.28
N VAL A 377 -20.11 15.37 8.46
CA VAL A 377 -21.27 15.13 9.35
C VAL A 377 -22.59 15.62 8.73
N THR A 378 -22.55 16.67 7.91
CA THR A 378 -23.73 17.20 7.22
C THR A 378 -24.01 16.54 5.87
N GLN A 379 -23.19 15.56 5.45
CA GLN A 379 -23.31 14.95 4.12
C GLN A 379 -24.71 14.36 3.85
N GLY A 380 -25.24 13.57 4.78
CA GLY A 380 -26.58 12.96 4.65
C GLY A 380 -27.74 13.98 4.61
N LYS A 381 -27.47 15.25 4.93
CA LYS A 381 -28.44 16.35 4.85
C LYS A 381 -28.27 17.19 3.57
N SER A 382 -27.34 16.81 2.70
CA SER A 382 -26.96 17.54 1.49
C SER A 382 -27.31 16.80 0.20
N LYS A 383 -27.29 17.52 -0.94
CA LYS A 383 -27.38 16.90 -2.28
C LYS A 383 -26.06 16.30 -2.76
N ARG A 384 -25.01 16.32 -1.93
CA ARG A 384 -23.67 15.82 -2.30
C ARG A 384 -23.69 14.29 -2.34
N THR A 385 -22.90 13.71 -3.25
CA THR A 385 -22.72 12.26 -3.36
C THR A 385 -22.15 11.71 -2.06
N GLU A 386 -22.62 10.54 -1.61
CA GLU A 386 -22.08 9.88 -0.40
C GLU A 386 -20.58 9.60 -0.54
N LEU A 387 -19.80 9.85 0.52
CA LEU A 387 -18.38 9.50 0.55
C LEU A 387 -18.25 7.98 0.71
N PRO A 388 -17.21 7.33 0.15
CA PRO A 388 -16.90 5.96 0.50
C PRO A 388 -16.76 5.80 2.02
N VAL A 389 -17.22 4.68 2.59
CA VAL A 389 -17.15 4.42 4.05
C VAL A 389 -15.74 4.65 4.62
N ALA A 390 -14.70 4.29 3.86
CA ALA A 390 -13.30 4.50 4.23
C ALA A 390 -12.91 5.97 4.43
N SER A 391 -13.66 6.91 3.84
CA SER A 391 -13.47 8.36 3.91
C SER A 391 -14.46 9.04 4.86
N GLN A 392 -15.17 8.30 5.71
CA GLN A 392 -16.12 8.84 6.71
C GLN A 392 -15.57 8.75 8.15
N LEU A 393 -14.24 8.75 8.31
CA LEU A 393 -13.60 8.71 9.63
C LEU A 393 -13.91 9.98 10.44
N SER A 394 -14.07 9.82 11.75
CA SER A 394 -14.19 10.97 12.66
C SER A 394 -12.84 11.68 12.80
N PHE A 395 -12.87 12.97 13.16
CA PHE A 395 -11.63 13.70 13.44
C PHE A 395 -10.85 13.11 14.59
N LYS A 396 -11.51 12.61 15.65
CA LYS A 396 -10.86 11.91 16.76
C LYS A 396 -9.98 10.76 16.25
N THR A 397 -10.47 9.99 15.28
CA THR A 397 -9.70 8.91 14.65
C THR A 397 -8.53 9.47 13.84
N ILE A 398 -8.76 10.49 13.01
CA ILE A 398 -7.71 11.07 12.15
C ILE A 398 -6.60 11.73 12.97
N GLU A 399 -6.95 12.47 14.02
CA GLU A 399 -6.01 13.08 14.95
C GLU A 399 -5.17 12.02 15.67
N ASN A 400 -5.80 10.94 16.16
CA ASN A 400 -5.08 9.83 16.75
C ASN A 400 -4.07 9.20 15.77
N ASN A 401 -4.45 9.05 14.50
CA ASN A 401 -3.56 8.50 13.47
C ASN A 401 -2.37 9.41 13.19
N ALA A 402 -2.57 10.73 13.20
CA ALA A 402 -1.48 11.69 13.07
C ALA A 402 -0.51 11.62 14.28
N LYS A 403 -1.04 11.46 15.50
CA LYS A 403 -0.23 11.19 16.70
C LYS A 403 0.55 9.88 16.58
N ALA A 404 -0.07 8.84 16.03
CA ALA A 404 0.56 7.55 15.80
C ALA A 404 1.71 7.64 14.80
N LEU A 405 1.53 8.39 13.73
CA LEU A 405 2.58 8.65 12.74
C LEU A 405 3.76 9.40 13.38
N ALA A 406 3.47 10.48 14.11
CA ALA A 406 4.49 11.29 14.80
C ALA A 406 5.27 10.46 15.84
N TYR A 407 4.56 9.64 16.62
CA TYR A 407 5.16 8.74 17.60
C TYR A 407 6.00 7.64 16.93
N ALA A 408 5.44 6.92 15.96
CA ALA A 408 6.06 5.77 15.33
C ALA A 408 7.40 6.14 14.68
N PHE A 409 7.50 7.32 14.06
CA PHE A 409 8.73 7.77 13.44
C PHE A 409 9.62 8.63 14.35
N ASN A 410 9.18 8.91 15.59
CA ASN A 410 9.82 9.85 16.50
C ASN A 410 10.12 11.19 15.80
N MET A 411 9.08 11.76 15.19
CA MET A 411 9.20 12.98 14.38
C MET A 411 9.59 14.18 15.23
N LYS A 412 10.52 14.98 14.71
CA LYS A 412 11.00 16.22 15.33
C LYS A 412 11.06 17.32 14.27
N ASP A 413 10.87 18.56 14.69
CA ASP A 413 11.12 19.71 13.82
C ASP A 413 12.63 19.89 13.55
N GLY A 414 12.97 20.84 12.67
CA GLY A 414 14.38 21.17 12.36
C GLY A 414 15.20 21.68 13.55
N ASN A 415 14.56 22.01 14.68
CA ASN A 415 15.22 22.40 15.94
C ASN A 415 15.31 21.24 16.95
N GLY A 416 14.85 20.04 16.58
CA GLY A 416 14.84 18.86 17.44
C GLY A 416 13.66 18.80 18.42
N VAL A 417 12.67 19.69 18.30
CA VAL A 417 11.44 19.71 19.12
C VAL A 417 10.53 18.56 18.67
N PRO A 418 10.07 17.67 19.58
CA PRO A 418 9.15 16.60 19.23
C PRO A 418 7.85 17.12 18.61
N VAL A 419 7.39 16.46 17.54
CA VAL A 419 6.10 16.80 16.91
C VAL A 419 4.93 16.36 17.79
N LEU A 420 5.07 15.24 18.51
CA LEU A 420 4.11 14.80 19.52
C LEU A 420 4.64 15.16 20.92
N HIS A 421 3.89 15.96 21.65
CA HIS A 421 4.15 16.28 23.06
C HIS A 421 3.30 15.36 23.94
N PRO A 422 3.90 14.33 24.57
CA PRO A 422 3.14 13.40 25.41
C PRO A 422 2.68 14.11 26.70
N ASN A 423 1.43 13.88 27.08
CA ASN A 423 0.85 14.48 28.30
C ASN A 423 1.30 13.79 29.59
N GLU A 424 1.72 12.52 29.52
CA GLU A 424 2.03 11.67 30.68
C GLU A 424 3.17 10.70 30.37
N LYS A 425 3.71 10.03 31.41
CA LYS A 425 4.67 8.93 31.24
C LYS A 425 4.09 7.74 30.46
N GLU A 426 2.78 7.51 30.53
CA GLU A 426 2.07 6.54 29.68
C GLU A 426 1.48 7.26 28.46
N CYS A 427 2.01 6.95 27.27
CA CYS A 427 1.59 7.57 26.02
C CYS A 427 0.34 6.94 25.39
N PHE A 428 -0.21 5.86 25.96
CA PHE A 428 -1.19 5.02 25.30
C PHE A 428 -2.46 4.74 26.12
N TYR A 429 -3.58 4.53 25.44
CA TYR A 429 -4.84 4.12 26.04
C TYR A 429 -5.69 3.29 25.07
N GLN A 430 -6.62 2.49 25.61
CA GLN A 430 -7.59 1.76 24.80
C GLN A 430 -8.89 2.55 24.65
N ASP A 431 -9.39 2.65 23.43
CA ASP A 431 -10.66 3.30 23.10
C ASP A 431 -11.45 2.39 22.15
N LYS A 432 -12.72 2.12 22.47
CA LYS A 432 -13.55 1.25 21.65
C LYS A 432 -13.98 1.89 20.33
N GLU A 433 -13.89 3.21 20.22
CA GLU A 433 -14.24 3.96 19.02
C GLU A 433 -13.06 4.14 18.05
N LEU A 434 -11.83 3.88 18.53
CA LEU A 434 -10.64 3.97 17.71
C LEU A 434 -10.32 2.61 17.07
N PRO A 435 -9.95 2.58 15.77
CA PRO A 435 -9.49 1.35 15.12
C PRO A 435 -8.08 0.93 15.56
N ASP A 436 -7.33 1.85 16.13
CA ASP A 436 -5.94 1.73 16.53
C ASP A 436 -5.79 2.12 18.01
N LEU A 437 -4.63 1.83 18.59
CA LEU A 437 -4.32 2.24 19.96
C LEU A 437 -4.40 3.77 20.11
N GLY A 438 -5.05 4.23 21.17
CA GLY A 438 -5.18 5.64 21.49
C GLY A 438 -3.84 6.22 21.97
N ILE A 439 -3.48 7.42 21.52
CA ILE A 439 -2.23 8.10 21.89
C ILE A 439 -2.53 9.41 22.62
N LYS A 440 -2.02 9.50 23.86
CA LYS A 440 -2.11 10.71 24.68
C LYS A 440 -1.05 11.72 24.26
N GLY A 441 -1.45 13.00 24.25
CA GLY A 441 -0.57 14.09 23.89
C GLY A 441 -1.20 15.04 22.89
N GLU A 442 -0.45 16.08 22.57
CA GLU A 442 -0.82 17.12 21.62
C GLU A 442 0.21 17.17 20.49
N LEU A 443 -0.28 17.39 19.28
CA LEU A 443 0.60 17.65 18.14
C LEU A 443 1.06 19.10 18.19
N LEU A 444 2.29 19.34 17.75
CA LEU A 444 2.81 20.68 17.53
C LEU A 444 1.88 21.47 16.60
N ALA A 445 1.71 22.76 16.85
CA ALA A 445 1.00 23.65 15.93
C ALA A 445 1.87 23.96 14.70
N PRO A 446 1.30 24.10 13.49
CA PRO A 446 2.07 24.53 12.33
C PRO A 446 2.65 25.93 12.56
N SER A 447 3.83 26.20 12.01
CA SER A 447 4.51 27.49 12.17
C SER A 447 3.74 28.64 11.51
N LEU A 448 3.01 28.33 10.42
CA LEU A 448 2.27 29.27 9.57
C LEU A 448 3.12 30.45 9.05
N THR A 449 4.44 30.26 9.00
CA THR A 449 5.37 31.27 8.48
C THR A 449 5.32 31.37 6.95
N ASP A 450 4.92 30.30 6.27
CA ASP A 450 4.68 30.29 4.83
C ASP A 450 3.24 30.72 4.52
N SER A 451 3.11 31.80 3.74
CA SER A 451 1.83 32.36 3.30
C SER A 451 0.92 31.34 2.59
N ARG A 452 1.50 30.29 2.00
CA ARG A 452 0.75 29.23 1.30
C ARG A 452 -0.07 28.37 2.26
N HIS A 453 0.45 28.08 3.47
CA HIS A 453 -0.32 27.37 4.51
C HIS A 453 -1.48 28.21 5.02
N CYS A 454 -1.26 29.50 5.26
CA CYS A 454 -2.31 30.44 5.62
C CYS A 454 -3.39 30.54 4.54
N ALA A 455 -3.00 30.67 3.28
CA ALA A 455 -3.92 30.69 2.14
C ALA A 455 -4.72 29.40 2.03
N ALA A 456 -4.10 28.24 2.28
CA ALA A 456 -4.77 26.95 2.27
C ALA A 456 -5.85 26.85 3.36
N LEU A 457 -5.53 27.26 4.59
CA LEU A 457 -6.48 27.29 5.71
C LEU A 457 -7.66 28.23 5.44
N LEU A 458 -7.38 29.47 4.99
CA LEU A 458 -8.43 30.44 4.66
C LEU A 458 -9.33 29.95 3.53
N SER A 459 -8.74 29.34 2.49
CA SER A 459 -9.49 28.79 1.36
C SER A 459 -10.39 27.64 1.80
N THR A 460 -9.88 26.74 2.64
CA THR A 460 -10.69 25.68 3.27
C THR A 460 -11.85 26.27 4.09
N ALA A 461 -11.57 27.30 4.91
CA ALA A 461 -12.61 27.94 5.73
C ALA A 461 -13.74 28.51 4.89
N ILE A 462 -13.40 29.25 3.81
CA ILE A 462 -14.38 29.86 2.90
C ILE A 462 -15.24 28.78 2.25
N LEU A 463 -14.62 27.74 1.68
CA LEU A 463 -15.34 26.64 1.03
C LEU A 463 -16.30 25.91 2.00
N VAL A 464 -15.86 25.67 3.24
CA VAL A 464 -16.70 25.03 4.26
C VAL A 464 -17.87 25.95 4.65
N ALA A 465 -17.60 27.23 4.88
CA ALA A 465 -18.62 28.21 5.28
C ALA A 465 -19.69 28.41 4.20
N GLU A 466 -19.30 28.51 2.93
CA GLU A 466 -20.25 28.62 1.81
C GLU A 466 -21.26 27.47 1.81
N GLN A 467 -20.81 26.24 2.05
CA GLN A 467 -21.72 25.10 2.11
C GLN A 467 -22.66 25.14 3.30
N ILE A 468 -22.17 25.54 4.49
CA ILE A 468 -23.02 25.65 5.69
C ILE A 468 -24.14 26.67 5.47
N THR A 469 -23.81 27.83 4.91
CA THR A 469 -24.82 28.90 4.67
C THR A 469 -25.86 28.52 3.63
N HIS A 470 -25.52 27.68 2.64
CA HIS A 470 -26.45 27.15 1.65
C HIS A 470 -27.47 26.15 2.23
N PHE A 471 -27.19 25.52 3.38
CA PHE A 471 -28.16 24.67 4.09
C PHE A 471 -29.16 25.44 4.96
N SER A 472 -28.83 26.67 5.34
CA SER A 472 -29.60 27.43 6.32
C SER A 472 -30.68 28.34 5.73
N PHE A 473 -30.79 28.44 4.40
CA PHE A 473 -31.84 29.22 3.76
C PHE A 473 -32.62 28.36 2.76
N PRO A 474 -33.87 27.97 3.06
CA PRO A 474 -34.79 27.63 2.00
C PRO A 474 -34.96 28.91 1.18
N ARG A 475 -34.54 28.87 -0.09
CA ARG A 475 -34.93 29.89 -1.06
C ARG A 475 -36.45 29.75 -1.21
N GLY A 476 -37.19 30.57 -0.46
CA GLY A 476 -38.62 30.78 -0.61
C GLY A 476 -38.96 31.52 -1.88
#